data_AF-A0A832SRI7-F1
#
_entry.id   AF-A0A832SRI7-F1
#
_cell.length_a   1.000
_cell.length_b   1.000
_cell.length_c   1.000
_cell.angle_alpha   90.00
_cell.angle_beta   90.00
_cell.angle_gamma   90.00
#
_symmetry.space_group_name_H-M   'P 1'
#
loop_
_entity.id
_entity.type
_entity.pdbx_description
1 polymer ?
#
loop_
_entity_poly.entity_id
_entity_poly.type
_entity_poly.pdbx_seq_one_letter_code
_entity_poly.pdbx_strand_id
1 'polypeptide(L)'
;LELYYGMCEMAKAVIAEYGEKYAEPLISEYALRRAFWWEGEWRGKPMSCFVTEKKAVCKVGDKMATFYVFDTPHGVYLRPEIKLVDDWIKVAYRGDDS
;
A
#
# COMPACT_ATOMS: atom_id res chain seq x y z
N LEU A 1 12.62 2.92 -20.87
CA LEU A 1 13.11 1.62 -20.36
C LEU A 1 13.17 1.61 -18.83
N GLU A 2 13.83 2.58 -18.20
CA GLU A 2 14.05 2.60 -16.74
C GLU A 2 12.78 2.51 -15.89
N LEU A 3 11.74 3.31 -16.21
CA LEU A 3 10.45 3.24 -15.49
C LEU A 3 9.83 1.84 -15.55
N TYR A 4 9.87 1.18 -16.71
CA TYR A 4 9.35 -0.17 -16.88
C TYR A 4 10.12 -1.19 -16.04
N TYR A 5 11.45 -1.13 -16.04
CA TYR A 5 12.27 -1.99 -15.17
C TYR A 5 12.00 -1.75 -13.69
N GLY A 6 11.89 -0.49 -13.25
CA GLY A 6 11.55 -0.17 -11.86
C GLY A 6 10.20 -0.74 -11.44
N MET A 7 9.20 -0.66 -12.32
CA MET A 7 7.88 -1.26 -12.09
C MET A 7 7.93 -2.78 -12.03
N CYS A 8 8.73 -3.44 -12.88
CA CYS A 8 8.93 -4.88 -12.81
C CYS A 8 9.59 -5.33 -11.50
N GLU A 9 10.61 -4.60 -11.04
CA GLU A 9 11.28 -4.92 -9.76
C GLU A 9 10.33 -4.72 -8.57
N MET A 10 9.53 -3.66 -8.59
CA MET A 10 8.48 -3.43 -7.59
C MET A 10 7.45 -4.56 -7.58
N ALA A 11 6.96 -4.99 -8.76
CA ALA A 11 6.03 -6.11 -8.86
C ALA A 11 6.61 -7.41 -8.28
N LYS A 12 7.88 -7.71 -8.57
CA LYS A 12 8.58 -8.87 -7.99
C LYS A 12 8.66 -8.78 -6.46
N ALA A 13 9.01 -7.62 -5.92
CA ALA A 13 9.09 -7.39 -4.48
C ALA A 13 7.74 -7.62 -3.79
N VAL A 14 6.66 -7.07 -4.36
CA VAL A 14 5.29 -7.24 -3.83
C VAL A 14 4.86 -8.70 -3.85
N ILE A 15 5.15 -9.44 -4.94
CA ILE A 15 4.85 -10.88 -5.03
C ILE A 15 5.66 -11.66 -4.00
N ALA A 16 6.94 -11.35 -3.84
CA ALA A 16 7.81 -12.04 -2.88
C ALA A 16 7.38 -11.80 -1.43
N GLU A 17 6.94 -10.58 -1.10
CA GLU A 17 6.58 -10.23 0.27
C GLU A 17 5.16 -10.66 0.64
N TYR A 18 4.20 -10.42 -0.24
CA TYR A 18 2.78 -10.62 0.08
C TYR A 18 2.18 -11.89 -0.53
N GLY A 19 2.86 -12.50 -1.50
CA GLY A 19 2.36 -13.64 -2.26
C GLY A 19 1.44 -13.23 -3.40
N GLU A 20 1.44 -14.03 -4.47
CA GLU A 20 0.77 -13.74 -5.74
C GLU A 20 -0.73 -13.42 -5.58
N LYS A 21 -1.45 -14.18 -4.74
CA LYS A 21 -2.88 -13.98 -4.47
C LYS A 21 -3.21 -12.55 -4.01
N TYR A 22 -2.35 -11.93 -3.21
CA TYR A 22 -2.58 -10.58 -2.68
C TYR A 22 -1.96 -9.51 -3.59
N ALA A 23 -0.91 -9.86 -4.33
CA ALA A 23 -0.17 -8.96 -5.21
C ALA A 23 -0.83 -8.75 -6.59
N GLU A 24 -1.48 -9.78 -7.15
CA GLU A 24 -2.06 -9.76 -8.50
C GLU A 24 -3.00 -8.56 -8.75
N PRO A 25 -3.89 -8.16 -7.82
CA PRO A 25 -4.75 -6.98 -8.03
C PRO A 25 -3.99 -5.64 -8.06
N LEU A 26 -2.73 -5.62 -7.60
CA LEU A 26 -1.92 -4.41 -7.41
C LEU A 26 -0.84 -4.21 -8.49
N ILE A 27 -0.55 -5.24 -9.29
CA ILE A 27 0.61 -5.26 -10.21
C ILE A 27 0.27 -4.79 -11.64
N SER A 28 -0.85 -4.10 -11.86
CA SER A 28 -1.14 -3.46 -13.15
C SER A 28 -0.20 -2.28 -13.41
N GLU A 29 0.14 -2.00 -14.68
CA GLU A 29 1.00 -0.87 -15.05
C GLU A 29 0.48 0.46 -14.44
N TYR A 30 -0.84 0.66 -14.52
CA TYR A 30 -1.50 1.84 -13.97
C TYR A 30 -1.35 1.95 -12.44
N ALA A 31 -1.52 0.84 -11.71
CA ALA A 31 -1.41 0.83 -10.26
C ALA A 31 0.04 1.06 -9.80
N LEU A 32 1.00 0.40 -10.45
CA LEU A 32 2.43 0.50 -10.13
C LEU A 32 3.00 1.90 -10.37
N ARG A 33 2.52 2.64 -11.38
CA ARG A 33 2.96 4.03 -11.64
C ARG A 33 2.69 5.01 -10.49
N ARG A 34 1.73 4.69 -9.61
CA ARG A 34 1.33 5.52 -8.47
C ARG A 34 1.57 4.81 -7.14
N ALA A 35 2.27 3.68 -7.20
CA ALA A 35 2.49 2.88 -6.02
C ALA A 35 3.66 3.42 -5.20
N PHE A 36 3.55 3.25 -3.89
CA PHE A 36 4.63 3.55 -2.96
C PHE A 36 4.62 2.57 -1.80
N TRP A 37 5.78 2.45 -1.18
CA TRP A 37 5.94 1.68 0.04
C TRP A 37 5.74 2.57 1.26
N TRP A 38 5.03 2.08 2.26
CA TRP A 38 4.85 2.78 3.52
C TRP A 38 5.13 1.85 4.70
N GLU A 39 5.91 2.35 5.64
CA GLU A 39 6.23 1.69 6.91
C GLU A 39 5.64 2.49 8.06
N GLY A 40 5.04 1.81 9.02
CA GLY A 40 4.47 2.44 10.20
C GLY A 40 3.95 1.46 11.23
N GLU A 41 2.94 1.88 11.97
CA GLU A 41 2.33 1.09 13.02
C GLU A 41 0.80 1.14 12.91
N TRP A 42 0.14 0.02 13.19
CA TRP A 42 -1.30 -0.03 13.39
C TRP A 42 -1.63 -0.80 14.66
N ARG A 43 -2.27 -0.12 15.61
CA ARG A 43 -2.71 -0.67 16.90
C ARG A 43 -1.57 -1.35 17.67
N GLY A 44 -0.39 -0.73 17.76
CA GLY A 44 0.75 -1.28 18.48
C GLY A 44 1.48 -2.41 17.74
N LYS A 45 1.18 -2.64 16.46
CA LYS A 45 1.85 -3.65 15.63
C LYS A 45 2.57 -2.98 14.45
N PRO A 46 3.82 -3.39 14.16
CA PRO A 46 4.52 -2.89 12.98
C PRO A 46 3.74 -3.26 11.72
N MET A 47 3.72 -2.34 10.78
CA MET A 47 2.93 -2.42 9.55
C MET A 47 3.74 -1.95 8.37
N SER A 48 3.87 -2.82 7.38
CA SER A 48 4.46 -2.52 6.07
C SER A 48 3.37 -2.61 5.00
N CYS A 49 3.25 -1.60 4.15
CA CYS A 49 2.19 -1.50 3.15
C CYS A 49 2.73 -1.20 1.76
N PHE A 50 2.26 -1.98 0.80
CA PHE A 50 2.26 -1.57 -0.59
C PHE A 50 0.97 -0.84 -0.93
N VAL A 51 1.08 0.46 -1.17
CA VAL A 51 -0.05 1.35 -1.41
C VAL A 51 -0.14 1.64 -2.90
N THR A 52 -1.29 1.41 -3.50
CA THR A 52 -1.65 1.83 -4.87
C THR A 52 -2.78 2.85 -4.81
N GLU A 53 -3.25 3.37 -5.95
CA GLU A 53 -4.31 4.39 -5.95
C GLU A 53 -5.61 3.94 -5.26
N LYS A 54 -6.01 2.67 -5.38
CA LYS A 54 -7.32 2.19 -4.90
C LYS A 54 -7.24 1.25 -3.71
N LYS A 55 -6.14 0.52 -3.60
CA LYS A 55 -5.96 -0.52 -2.58
C LYS A 55 -4.56 -0.48 -2.02
N ALA A 56 -4.45 -0.87 -0.76
CA ALA A 56 -3.19 -1.23 -0.15
C ALA A 56 -3.28 -2.66 0.39
N VAL A 57 -2.17 -3.39 0.25
CA VAL A 57 -1.96 -4.65 0.97
C VAL A 57 -0.87 -4.40 1.97
N CYS A 58 -1.16 -4.76 3.21
CA CYS A 58 -0.26 -4.52 4.31
C CYS A 58 -0.01 -5.78 5.11
N LYS A 59 1.24 -5.97 5.52
CA LYS A 59 1.64 -6.94 6.53
C LYS A 59 1.62 -6.24 7.89
N VAL A 60 0.74 -6.68 8.78
CA VAL A 60 0.55 -6.15 10.14
C VAL A 60 1.00 -7.22 11.12
N GLY A 61 2.16 -7.02 11.74
CA GLY A 61 2.86 -8.12 12.42
C GLY A 61 3.09 -9.29 11.44
N ASP A 62 2.49 -10.44 11.72
CA ASP A 62 2.60 -11.65 10.87
C ASP A 62 1.36 -11.91 10.00
N LYS A 63 0.40 -10.96 9.94
CA LYS A 63 -0.87 -11.14 9.22
C LYS A 63 -0.97 -10.19 8.04
N MET A 64 -1.57 -10.67 6.96
CA MET A 64 -1.92 -9.82 5.81
C MET A 64 -3.29 -9.19 5.99
N ALA A 65 -3.42 -7.93 5.59
CA ALA A 65 -4.67 -7.18 5.59
C ALA A 65 -4.78 -6.28 4.35
N THR A 66 -6.00 -6.16 3.83
CA THR A 66 -6.35 -5.30 2.70
C THR A 66 -7.00 -4.01 3.20
N PHE A 67 -6.65 -2.91 2.55
CA PHE A 67 -7.18 -1.59 2.86
C PHE A 67 -7.66 -0.91 1.58
N TYR A 68 -8.73 -0.14 1.69
CA TYR A 68 -9.10 0.85 0.68
C TYR A 68 -8.24 2.09 0.84
N VAL A 69 -7.85 2.66 -0.29
CA VAL A 69 -7.04 3.87 -0.34
C VAL A 69 -7.93 5.06 -0.67
N PHE A 70 -7.81 6.11 0.14
CA PHE A 70 -8.47 7.39 -0.04
C PHE A 70 -7.39 8.46 -0.20
N ASP A 71 -7.13 8.82 -1.46
CA ASP A 71 -6.25 9.94 -1.79
C ASP A 71 -7.03 11.26 -1.67
N THR A 72 -6.51 12.18 -0.87
CA THR A 72 -7.09 13.51 -0.63
C THR A 72 -6.01 14.59 -0.79
N PRO A 73 -6.39 15.86 -0.95
CA PRO A 73 -5.42 16.96 -0.92
C PRO A 73 -4.61 17.04 0.39
N HIS A 74 -5.09 16.45 1.48
CA HIS A 74 -4.44 16.48 2.80
C HIS A 74 -3.54 15.27 3.07
N GLY A 75 -3.54 14.28 2.17
CA GLY A 75 -2.80 13.04 2.32
C GLY A 75 -3.55 11.81 1.85
N VAL A 76 -2.84 10.69 1.91
CA VAL A 76 -3.37 9.36 1.59
C VAL A 76 -3.79 8.68 2.88
N TYR A 77 -5.01 8.15 2.91
CA TYR A 77 -5.56 7.44 4.04
C TYR A 77 -5.92 6.00 3.67
N LEU A 78 -5.66 5.07 4.58
CA LEU A 78 -6.04 3.67 4.48
C LEU A 78 -7.22 3.38 5.39
N ARG A 79 -8.25 2.74 4.84
CA ARG A 79 -9.38 2.21 5.60
C ARG A 79 -9.41 0.69 5.52
N PRO A 80 -9.43 -0.05 6.63
CA PRO A 80 -9.51 -1.51 6.60
C PRO A 80 -10.74 -1.99 5.82
N GLU A 81 -10.62 -3.04 5.02
CA GLU A 81 -11.81 -3.67 4.40
C GLU A 81 -12.68 -4.41 5.44
N ILE A 82 -12.11 -4.73 6.62
CA ILE A 82 -12.80 -5.40 7.71
C ILE A 82 -13.74 -4.42 8.42
N LYS A 83 -15.06 -4.63 8.30
CA LYS A 83 -16.13 -3.74 8.82
C LYS A 83 -16.14 -3.50 10.34
N LEU A 84 -15.35 -4.26 11.12
CA LEU A 84 -15.33 -4.15 12.58
C LEU A 84 -14.35 -3.08 13.09
N VAL A 85 -13.57 -2.46 12.21
CA VAL A 85 -12.60 -1.42 12.57
C VAL A 85 -12.79 -0.21 11.65
N ASP A 86 -13.23 0.91 12.22
CA ASP A 86 -13.43 2.19 11.51
C ASP A 86 -12.24 3.17 11.68
N ASP A 87 -11.09 2.69 12.14
CA ASP A 87 -9.90 3.53 12.28
C ASP A 87 -9.23 3.76 10.92
N TRP A 88 -9.11 5.03 10.52
CA TRP A 88 -8.40 5.44 9.31
C TRP A 88 -6.91 5.65 9.64
N ILE A 89 -6.02 5.17 8.78
CA ILE A 89 -4.57 5.31 8.94
C ILE A 89 -4.06 6.31 7.89
N LYS A 90 -3.46 7.42 8.31
CA LYS A 90 -2.82 8.36 7.38
C LYS A 90 -1.42 7.87 7.04
N VAL A 91 -1.13 7.66 5.76
CA VAL A 91 0.13 7.06 5.29
C VAL A 91 1.00 7.98 4.45
N ALA A 92 0.48 9.11 3.99
CA ALA A 92 1.29 10.13 3.34
C ALA A 92 0.73 11.53 3.58
N TYR A 93 1.61 12.53 3.67
CA TYR A 93 1.25 13.94 3.58
C TYR A 93 1.38 14.37 2.12
N ARG A 94 0.34 14.98 1.55
CA ARG A 94 0.41 15.49 0.17
C ARG A 94 1.02 16.90 0.22
N GLY A 95 2.34 16.95 0.36
CA GLY A 95 3.15 18.15 0.13
C GLY A 95 3.74 18.81 1.37
N ASP A 96 4.88 18.30 1.85
CA ASP A 96 6.10 19.09 2.13
C ASP A 96 7.19 18.13 2.61
N ASP A 97 7.94 17.58 1.64
CA ASP A 97 9.35 17.30 1.83
C ASP A 97 10.05 18.18 0.78
N SER A 98 10.49 19.35 1.23
CA SER A 98 11.28 20.31 0.47
C SER A 98 12.63 19.72 0.04
#